data_AF-A0AB32VNM7-F1
#
_entry.id   AF-A0AB32VNM7-F1
#
_cell.length_a   1.000
_cell.length_b   1.000
_cell.length_c   1.000
_cell.angle_alpha   90.00
_cell.angle_beta   90.00
_cell.angle_gamma   90.00
#
_symmetry.space_group_name_H-M   'P 1'
#
loop_
_entity.id
_entity.type
_entity.pdbx_description
1 polymer ?
#
loop_
_entity_poly.entity_id
_entity_poly.type
_entity_poly.pdbx_seq_one_letter_code
_entity_poly.pdbx_strand_id
1 'polypeptide(L)'
;MALMNTSLLSSKSLYSNTNSFSKPKDQSRPTFALPPSNKNSTSLPTITAVHAAESTKNQVAVKESSTFTQSITRKWTLDSWKSKKILQLPHYRDEKKVESVLKTIESFPPIIFAGEARNLEERLAEAAMGKAFLLQGGDCAESFEEFSANNIRNTFMLLIQMGVVLTYGGQMPVVKVGRMAGQFAKPSSAEFEEKNGMKLPSYKGDIMNAHVFDKSRIPDPQRMIRAYTQSAATLNLLRAFASGGYAVMQGVAHWNLDFAKNIEQGDRFQELADHLDEALGFMAAAGVTVDDPIMKTTEFWTSHECLLLPYEQALTRLDSTSGLYYNCSAHMVWCGERTRRLDGAHVEFLRGIANPLAIKVSDKMDPNELVKLTGILNPHNKPGRITIITRMGADNLRVKLPHLTRAIGRAGHIVTWVCDPMHGNTIEAPCGLKTRAFDAILAEVQAFFDVHEQEGSHPGGIHLEMTGQDVTECVGGSPTVIYDDLSSCYRTLCDPRLNSSQSLELAFIIAERLRSKRIGLSLGL
;
A
#
# COMPACT_ATOMS: atom_id res chain seq x y z
N MET A 1 50.91 23.27 40.13
CA MET A 1 51.24 21.86 39.84
C MET A 1 50.07 21.31 39.03
N ALA A 2 50.09 21.42 37.69
CA ALA A 2 50.65 20.46 36.72
C ALA A 2 49.78 19.17 36.63
N LEU A 3 49.32 18.66 35.48
CA LEU A 3 49.43 19.00 34.05
C LEU A 3 48.30 18.24 33.31
N MET A 4 47.81 18.80 32.20
CA MET A 4 46.90 18.16 31.24
C MET A 4 47.60 17.01 30.49
N ASN A 5 46.83 15.99 30.07
CA ASN A 5 47.27 15.04 29.06
C ASN A 5 46.16 14.78 28.03
N THR A 6 46.40 15.24 26.81
CA THR A 6 45.71 14.93 25.57
C THR A 6 46.42 13.76 24.88
N SER A 7 45.68 12.78 24.35
CA SER A 7 46.25 11.70 23.53
C SER A 7 45.72 11.76 22.11
N LEU A 8 46.57 12.26 21.20
CA LEU A 8 46.56 12.06 19.76
C LEU A 8 47.58 10.95 19.43
N LEU A 9 47.18 9.93 18.69
CA LEU A 9 48.05 8.94 18.02
C LEU A 9 47.45 8.75 16.62
N SER A 10 47.97 9.38 15.57
CA SER A 10 49.24 9.17 14.85
C SER A 10 49.28 7.87 14.04
N SER A 11 49.27 8.10 12.73
CA SER A 11 49.51 7.20 11.61
C SER A 11 50.89 6.54 11.63
N LYS A 12 50.93 5.23 11.33
CA LYS A 12 51.87 4.58 10.38
C LYS A 12 51.68 3.06 10.42
N SER A 13 51.21 2.50 9.31
CA SER A 13 51.30 1.07 9.00
C SER A 13 52.47 0.88 8.03
N LEU A 14 53.39 -0.01 8.43
CA LEU A 14 54.39 -0.65 7.58
C LEU A 14 53.76 -1.95 7.07
N TYR A 15 53.77 -2.19 5.76
CA TYR A 15 54.54 -3.28 5.13
C TYR A 15 54.23 -3.30 3.63
N SER A 16 55.31 -3.10 2.88
CA SER A 16 55.42 -3.21 1.43
C SER A 16 55.15 -4.64 0.96
N ASN A 17 54.33 -4.79 -0.07
CA ASN A 17 54.45 -5.91 -1.00
C ASN A 17 54.40 -5.36 -2.43
N THR A 18 55.58 -5.29 -3.03
CA THR A 18 55.80 -5.03 -4.45
C THR A 18 55.54 -6.33 -5.20
N ASN A 19 54.50 -6.36 -6.05
CA ASN A 19 54.46 -7.31 -7.17
C ASN A 19 54.15 -6.54 -8.46
N SER A 20 55.06 -6.76 -9.41
CA SER A 20 55.18 -6.15 -10.70
C SER A 20 54.05 -6.57 -11.65
N PHE A 21 53.41 -5.59 -12.28
CA PHE A 21 52.48 -5.80 -13.38
C PHE A 21 53.26 -6.23 -14.64
N SER A 22 53.16 -7.49 -15.01
CA SER A 22 53.48 -7.98 -16.35
C SER A 22 52.25 -7.83 -17.27
N LYS A 23 52.48 -7.25 -18.46
CA LYS A 23 51.49 -7.09 -19.52
C LYS A 23 50.93 -8.45 -19.98
N PRO A 24 49.61 -8.61 -20.22
CA PRO A 24 49.12 -9.77 -20.95
C PRO A 24 49.41 -9.60 -22.46
N LYS A 25 49.97 -10.66 -23.04
CA LYS A 25 50.14 -10.84 -24.49
C LYS A 25 48.79 -11.05 -25.17
N ASP A 26 48.69 -10.51 -26.39
CA ASP A 26 47.68 -10.82 -27.40
C ASP A 26 47.38 -12.33 -27.46
N GLN A 27 46.12 -12.68 -27.24
CA GLN A 27 45.57 -13.97 -27.64
C GLN A 27 44.33 -13.73 -28.51
N SER A 28 44.41 -14.33 -29.69
CA SER A 28 43.49 -14.36 -30.81
C SER A 28 42.03 -14.64 -30.43
N ARG A 29 41.12 -13.75 -30.87
CA ARG A 29 39.68 -14.00 -30.94
C ARG A 29 39.35 -15.01 -32.05
N PRO A 30 38.55 -16.06 -31.79
CA PRO A 30 37.87 -16.79 -32.86
C PRO A 30 36.58 -16.07 -33.26
N THR A 31 36.51 -15.71 -34.53
CA THR A 31 35.32 -15.18 -35.22
C THR A 31 34.34 -16.32 -35.49
N PHE A 32 33.15 -16.28 -34.89
CA PHE A 32 32.03 -17.13 -35.29
C PHE A 32 31.13 -16.36 -36.26
N ALA A 33 31.05 -16.85 -37.49
CA ALA A 33 30.19 -16.35 -38.55
C ALA A 33 28.74 -16.85 -38.36
N LEU A 34 27.78 -15.94 -38.45
CA LEU A 34 26.34 -16.25 -38.52
C LEU A 34 25.95 -16.62 -39.97
N PRO A 35 25.16 -17.67 -40.21
CA PRO A 35 24.63 -17.97 -41.54
C PRO A 35 23.42 -17.07 -41.89
N PRO A 36 23.15 -16.82 -43.18
CA PRO A 36 22.16 -15.84 -43.62
C PRO A 36 20.71 -16.31 -43.41
N SER A 37 19.86 -15.37 -42.98
CA SER A 37 18.40 -15.57 -42.89
C SER A 37 17.76 -15.56 -44.27
N ASN A 38 17.25 -16.72 -44.71
CA ASN A 38 16.46 -16.83 -45.93
C ASN A 38 15.03 -16.32 -45.67
N LYS A 39 14.63 -15.26 -46.37
CA LYS A 39 13.25 -14.79 -46.45
C LYS A 39 12.47 -15.71 -47.38
N ASN A 40 11.50 -16.46 -46.85
CA ASN A 40 10.43 -17.06 -47.63
C ASN A 40 9.08 -16.77 -46.97
N SER A 41 8.44 -15.72 -47.47
CA SER A 41 7.02 -15.41 -47.24
C SER A 41 6.18 -16.41 -48.04
N THR A 42 5.54 -17.35 -47.35
CA THR A 42 4.44 -18.14 -47.92
C THR A 42 3.13 -17.58 -47.40
N SER A 43 2.36 -17.00 -48.32
CA SER A 43 0.99 -16.55 -48.12
C SER A 43 0.04 -17.74 -48.07
N LEU A 44 -0.86 -17.77 -47.09
CA LEU A 44 -2.02 -18.65 -47.06
C LEU A 44 -3.31 -17.83 -46.91
N PRO A 45 -4.43 -18.30 -47.51
CA PRO A 45 -5.46 -17.43 -48.05
C PRO A 45 -6.56 -17.04 -47.05
N THR A 46 -7.13 -15.87 -47.32
CA THR A 46 -8.32 -15.30 -46.70
C THR A 46 -9.54 -16.18 -46.95
N ILE A 47 -10.20 -16.63 -45.87
CA ILE A 47 -11.50 -17.31 -45.94
C ILE A 47 -12.60 -16.25 -46.01
N THR A 48 -13.21 -16.12 -47.18
CA THR A 48 -14.44 -15.35 -47.40
C THR A 48 -15.64 -16.27 -47.20
N ALA A 49 -16.48 -15.99 -46.20
CA ALA A 49 -17.77 -16.66 -46.08
C ALA A 49 -18.87 -15.75 -46.64
N VAL A 50 -19.41 -16.17 -47.79
CA VAL A 50 -20.62 -15.65 -48.41
C VAL A 50 -21.77 -16.53 -47.93
N HIS A 51 -22.82 -15.95 -47.37
CA HIS A 51 -24.21 -16.24 -47.75
C HIS A 51 -25.18 -15.33 -47.00
N ALA A 52 -25.88 -14.52 -47.80
CA ALA A 52 -27.11 -13.85 -47.45
C ALA A 52 -28.27 -14.86 -47.39
N ALA A 53 -29.19 -14.67 -46.45
CA ALA A 53 -30.55 -15.20 -46.51
C ALA A 53 -31.50 -14.15 -45.93
N GLU A 54 -32.66 -14.03 -46.58
CA GLU A 54 -33.56 -12.88 -46.60
C GLU A 54 -34.45 -12.72 -45.36
N SER A 55 -35.01 -11.51 -45.29
CA SER A 55 -35.97 -10.97 -44.35
C SER A 55 -37.31 -11.72 -44.33
N THR A 56 -37.79 -12.05 -43.12
CA THR A 56 -39.21 -12.28 -42.87
C THR A 56 -39.78 -11.17 -41.99
N LYS A 57 -40.80 -10.50 -42.54
CA LYS A 57 -41.61 -9.47 -41.88
C LYS A 57 -42.46 -10.13 -40.80
N ASN A 58 -42.37 -9.63 -39.57
CA ASN A 58 -43.49 -9.65 -38.63
C ASN A 58 -43.47 -8.37 -37.80
N GLN A 59 -44.42 -7.49 -38.08
CA GLN A 59 -44.70 -6.29 -37.32
C GLN A 59 -45.48 -6.69 -36.06
N VAL A 60 -44.90 -6.44 -34.89
CA VAL A 60 -45.66 -6.34 -33.63
C VAL A 60 -45.32 -4.98 -33.03
N ALA A 61 -46.37 -4.17 -32.87
CA ALA A 61 -46.31 -2.80 -32.41
C ALA A 61 -45.73 -2.69 -30.99
N VAL A 62 -44.62 -1.97 -30.86
CA VAL A 62 -44.05 -1.56 -29.58
C VAL A 62 -44.60 -0.18 -29.23
N LYS A 63 -45.32 -0.10 -28.11
CA LYS A 63 -45.68 1.15 -27.44
C LYS A 63 -44.41 1.90 -27.07
N GLU A 64 -44.31 3.15 -27.52
CA GLU A 64 -43.30 4.10 -27.09
C GLU A 64 -43.36 4.27 -25.56
N SER A 65 -42.27 3.94 -24.88
CA SER A 65 -42.05 4.36 -23.50
C SER A 65 -40.58 4.72 -23.28
N SER A 66 -40.38 5.98 -22.91
CA SER A 66 -39.19 6.60 -22.33
C SER A 66 -37.88 6.47 -23.12
N THR A 67 -37.56 7.53 -23.85
CA THR A 67 -36.20 7.97 -24.14
C THR A 67 -35.32 7.83 -22.91
N PHE A 68 -34.44 6.83 -22.90
CA PHE A 68 -33.25 6.85 -22.08
C PHE A 68 -32.40 8.02 -22.56
N THR A 69 -32.43 9.12 -21.82
CA THR A 69 -31.44 10.17 -21.94
C THR A 69 -30.08 9.53 -21.69
N GLN A 70 -29.32 9.28 -22.76
CA GLN A 70 -27.88 9.07 -22.66
C GLN A 70 -27.33 10.28 -21.93
N SER A 71 -27.01 10.10 -20.64
CA SER A 71 -26.24 11.07 -19.87
C SER A 71 -24.94 11.28 -20.64
N ILE A 72 -24.78 12.47 -21.23
CA ILE A 72 -23.49 12.93 -21.76
C ILE A 72 -22.52 12.86 -20.58
N THR A 73 -21.70 11.82 -20.52
CA THR A 73 -20.62 11.73 -19.54
C THR A 73 -19.70 12.90 -19.81
N ARG A 74 -19.76 13.95 -18.97
CA ARG A 74 -18.86 15.10 -19.08
C ARG A 74 -17.42 14.59 -19.15
N LYS A 75 -16.66 15.08 -20.12
CA LYS A 75 -15.23 14.78 -20.28
C LYS A 75 -14.52 15.15 -18.98
N TRP A 76 -13.70 14.23 -18.47
CA TRP A 76 -12.93 14.47 -17.25
C TRP A 76 -11.91 15.58 -17.48
N THR A 77 -11.79 16.46 -16.49
CA THR A 77 -10.74 17.48 -16.37
C THR A 77 -10.20 17.45 -14.95
N LEU A 78 -9.00 17.98 -14.75
CA LEU A 78 -8.34 17.99 -13.46
C LEU A 78 -9.18 18.70 -12.36
N ASP A 79 -10.01 19.66 -12.73
CA ASP A 79 -10.90 20.43 -11.84
C ASP A 79 -12.36 19.96 -11.84
N SER A 80 -12.72 18.92 -12.61
CA SER A 80 -14.10 18.43 -12.75
C SER A 80 -14.74 18.03 -11.41
N TRP A 81 -13.93 17.55 -10.45
CA TRP A 81 -14.35 17.21 -9.10
C TRP A 81 -14.93 18.40 -8.32
N LYS A 82 -14.52 19.64 -8.63
CA LYS A 82 -15.02 20.85 -7.96
C LYS A 82 -16.51 21.09 -8.20
N SER A 83 -17.05 20.52 -9.28
CA SER A 83 -18.49 20.57 -9.59
C SER A 83 -19.32 19.51 -8.85
N LYS A 84 -18.66 18.60 -8.10
CA LYS A 84 -19.30 17.50 -7.38
C LYS A 84 -19.41 17.82 -5.89
N LYS A 85 -20.30 17.12 -5.19
CA LYS A 85 -20.39 17.20 -3.74
C LYS A 85 -19.12 16.63 -3.12
N ILE A 86 -18.46 17.42 -2.28
CA ILE A 86 -17.28 17.02 -1.52
C ILE A 86 -17.59 16.92 -0.03
N LEU A 87 -16.92 15.99 0.65
CA LEU A 87 -17.02 15.78 2.09
C LEU A 87 -15.62 15.84 2.71
N GLN A 88 -15.57 15.93 4.04
CA GLN A 88 -14.36 15.81 4.85
C GLN A 88 -13.32 16.92 4.73
N LEU A 89 -13.42 17.84 3.77
CA LEU A 89 -12.50 18.98 3.67
C LEU A 89 -12.56 19.91 4.89
N PRO A 90 -11.45 20.60 5.22
CA PRO A 90 -11.44 21.66 6.21
C PRO A 90 -12.02 22.95 5.62
N HIS A 91 -12.54 23.82 6.48
CA HIS A 91 -12.90 25.19 6.10
C HIS A 91 -11.71 26.12 6.39
N TYR A 92 -11.06 26.62 5.33
CA TYR A 92 -10.01 27.64 5.45
C TYR A 92 -10.62 29.05 5.52
N ARG A 93 -10.06 29.93 6.34
CA ARG A 93 -10.57 31.31 6.49
C ARG A 93 -10.18 32.24 5.34
N ASP A 94 -9.06 31.94 4.68
CA ASP A 94 -8.47 32.78 3.64
C ASP A 94 -8.21 31.93 2.38
N GLU A 95 -9.15 32.01 1.44
CA GLU A 95 -9.06 31.30 0.16
C GLU A 95 -7.91 31.81 -0.72
N LYS A 96 -7.50 33.08 -0.60
CA LYS A 96 -6.34 33.59 -1.34
C LYS A 96 -5.04 32.96 -0.84
N LYS A 97 -4.94 32.74 0.47
CA LYS A 97 -3.82 32.00 1.07
C LYS A 97 -3.80 30.54 0.60
N VAL A 98 -4.96 29.89 0.50
CA VAL A 98 -5.08 28.54 -0.07
C VAL A 98 -4.58 28.53 -1.51
N GLU A 99 -5.10 29.40 -2.37
CA GLU A 99 -4.70 29.49 -3.78
C GLU A 99 -3.20 29.74 -3.94
N SER A 100 -2.64 30.66 -3.15
CA SER A 100 -1.20 30.94 -3.16
C SER A 100 -0.38 29.71 -2.80
N VAL A 101 -0.78 28.96 -1.78
CA VAL A 101 -0.07 27.73 -1.36
C VAL A 101 -0.17 26.65 -2.44
N LEU A 102 -1.35 26.46 -3.03
CA LEU A 102 -1.54 25.46 -4.09
C LEU A 102 -0.69 25.78 -5.32
N LYS A 103 -0.62 27.05 -5.74
CA LYS A 103 0.29 27.48 -6.82
C LYS A 103 1.76 27.22 -6.51
N THR A 104 2.17 27.39 -5.25
CA THR A 104 3.52 27.01 -4.81
C THR A 104 3.76 25.52 -4.99
N ILE A 105 2.84 24.66 -4.54
CA ILE A 105 2.97 23.19 -4.65
C ILE A 105 2.93 22.73 -6.11
N GLU A 106 2.10 23.34 -6.96
CA GLU A 106 2.06 23.07 -8.40
C GLU A 106 3.42 23.29 -9.07
N SER A 107 4.20 24.27 -8.61
CA SER A 107 5.54 24.56 -9.12
C SER A 107 6.64 23.61 -8.63
N PHE A 108 6.36 22.79 -7.61
CA PHE A 108 7.34 21.87 -7.05
C PHE A 108 7.50 20.59 -7.89
N PRO A 109 8.66 19.90 -7.82
CA PRO A 109 8.82 18.57 -8.40
C PRO A 109 7.71 17.60 -7.95
N PRO A 110 7.36 16.59 -8.77
CA PRO A 110 6.48 15.52 -8.31
C PRO A 110 7.18 14.69 -7.22
N ILE A 111 6.41 14.06 -6.32
CA ILE A 111 6.98 13.15 -5.31
C ILE A 111 7.37 11.82 -5.99
N ILE A 112 6.57 11.34 -6.93
CA ILE A 112 6.84 10.11 -7.69
C ILE A 112 6.91 10.35 -9.20
N PHE A 113 7.58 9.46 -9.92
CA PHE A 113 7.52 9.40 -11.37
C PHE A 113 6.37 8.50 -11.85
N ALA A 114 5.65 8.90 -12.91
CA ALA A 114 4.47 8.18 -13.41
C ALA A 114 4.76 6.73 -13.84
N GLY A 115 5.97 6.45 -14.34
CA GLY A 115 6.38 5.08 -14.68
C GLY A 115 6.40 4.14 -13.47
N GLU A 116 6.68 4.65 -12.27
CA GLU A 116 6.72 3.84 -11.05
C GLU A 116 5.31 3.39 -10.63
N ALA A 117 4.30 4.24 -10.83
CA ALA A 117 2.90 3.90 -10.61
C ALA A 117 2.42 2.82 -11.60
N ARG A 118 2.90 2.85 -12.86
CA ARG A 118 2.62 1.79 -13.84
C ARG A 118 3.24 0.45 -13.44
N ASN A 119 4.50 0.46 -12.99
CA ASN A 119 5.15 -0.75 -12.49
C ASN A 119 4.39 -1.32 -11.28
N LEU A 120 3.92 -0.47 -10.36
CA LEU A 120 3.07 -0.93 -9.26
C LEU A 120 1.76 -1.56 -9.76
N GLU A 121 1.10 -0.97 -10.75
CA GLU A 121 -0.13 -1.54 -11.34
C GLU A 121 0.11 -2.94 -11.92
N GLU A 122 1.25 -3.17 -12.57
CA GLU A 122 1.65 -4.50 -13.07
C GLU A 122 1.85 -5.51 -11.91
N ARG A 123 2.47 -5.10 -10.82
CA ARG A 123 2.63 -5.94 -9.62
C ARG A 123 1.29 -6.23 -8.93
N LEU A 124 0.40 -5.24 -8.88
CA LEU A 124 -0.96 -5.44 -8.35
C LEU A 124 -1.80 -6.33 -9.27
N ALA A 125 -1.53 -6.35 -10.58
CA ALA A 125 -2.14 -7.30 -11.50
C ALA A 125 -1.72 -8.73 -11.19
N GLU A 126 -0.45 -8.98 -10.85
CA GLU A 126 -0.01 -10.29 -10.38
C GLU A 126 -0.76 -10.71 -9.12
N ALA A 127 -0.98 -9.79 -8.17
CA ALA A 127 -1.76 -10.07 -6.96
C ALA A 127 -3.24 -10.36 -7.24
N ALA A 128 -3.88 -9.61 -8.15
CA ALA A 128 -5.26 -9.87 -8.60
C ALA A 128 -5.43 -11.27 -9.18
N MET A 129 -4.37 -11.79 -9.82
CA MET A 129 -4.34 -13.10 -10.47
C MET A 129 -3.79 -14.21 -9.56
N GLY A 130 -3.59 -13.95 -8.27
CA GLY A 130 -3.08 -14.93 -7.30
C GLY A 130 -1.61 -15.34 -7.51
N LYS A 131 -0.83 -14.53 -8.23
CA LYS A 131 0.61 -14.76 -8.52
C LYS A 131 1.54 -13.95 -7.62
N ALA A 132 1.00 -13.00 -6.86
CA ALA A 132 1.72 -12.22 -5.87
C ALA A 132 0.79 -11.92 -4.68
N PHE A 133 1.35 -11.38 -3.61
CA PHE A 133 0.61 -10.96 -2.43
C PHE A 133 0.93 -9.51 -2.06
N LEU A 134 -0.06 -8.68 -1.83
CA LEU A 134 0.14 -7.28 -1.42
C LEU A 134 0.30 -7.18 0.10
N LEU A 135 1.42 -6.61 0.54
CA LEU A 135 1.63 -6.12 1.90
C LEU A 135 1.59 -4.59 1.88
N GLN A 136 0.48 -4.02 2.33
CA GLN A 136 0.33 -2.59 2.52
C GLN A 136 0.35 -2.27 4.02
N GLY A 137 1.20 -1.34 4.47
CA GLY A 137 1.27 -1.04 5.91
C GLY A 137 2.04 0.23 6.27
N GLY A 138 1.80 0.76 7.46
CA GLY A 138 2.47 1.94 8.02
C GLY A 138 1.56 2.66 9.00
N ASP A 139 1.80 3.96 9.22
CA ASP A 139 1.04 4.73 10.20
C ASP A 139 -0.45 4.89 9.83
N CYS A 140 -1.29 5.04 10.86
CA CYS A 140 -2.69 5.45 10.68
C CYS A 140 -2.75 6.87 10.06
N ALA A 141 -2.03 7.79 10.68
CA ALA A 141 -1.75 9.12 10.17
C ALA A 141 -0.30 9.51 10.53
N GLU A 142 0.48 9.93 9.54
CA GLU A 142 1.81 10.49 9.77
C GLU A 142 1.68 11.82 10.54
N SER A 143 2.59 12.04 11.50
CA SER A 143 2.66 13.25 12.31
C SER A 143 3.88 14.08 11.93
N PHE A 144 3.71 15.40 11.86
CA PHE A 144 4.81 16.32 11.62
C PHE A 144 5.83 16.37 12.77
N GLU A 145 5.43 15.93 13.96
CA GLU A 145 6.26 15.86 15.18
C GLU A 145 7.04 14.54 15.26
N GLU A 146 6.51 13.46 14.69
CA GLU A 146 7.19 12.15 14.63
C GLU A 146 8.10 11.99 13.41
N PHE A 147 8.41 13.10 12.72
CA PHE A 147 9.27 13.12 11.53
C PHE A 147 10.74 12.91 11.90
N SER A 148 11.17 11.65 11.90
CA SER A 148 12.56 11.26 12.16
C SER A 148 13.02 10.13 11.25
N ALA A 149 14.32 10.14 10.92
CA ALA A 149 14.92 9.07 10.12
C ALA A 149 14.78 7.69 10.78
N ASN A 150 14.83 7.63 12.13
CA ASN A 150 14.66 6.39 12.88
C ASN A 150 13.23 5.83 12.74
N ASN A 151 12.19 6.66 12.84
CA ASN A 151 10.81 6.19 12.70
C ASN A 151 10.53 5.68 11.28
N ILE A 152 11.01 6.41 10.27
CA ILE A 152 10.90 6.03 8.86
C ILE A 152 11.61 4.69 8.63
N ARG A 153 12.86 4.58 9.10
CA ARG A 153 13.67 3.37 9.00
C ARG A 153 13.02 2.18 9.68
N ASN A 154 12.54 2.34 10.92
CA ASN A 154 11.96 1.24 11.69
C ASN A 154 10.67 0.72 11.03
N THR A 155 9.82 1.60 10.51
CA THR A 155 8.60 1.19 9.79
C THR A 155 8.92 0.53 8.45
N PHE A 156 9.88 1.08 7.69
CA PHE A 156 10.40 0.44 6.48
C PHE A 156 10.93 -0.97 6.79
N MET A 157 11.75 -1.09 7.83
CA MET A 157 12.32 -2.34 8.27
C MET A 157 11.26 -3.39 8.59
N LEU A 158 10.24 -3.00 9.35
CA LEU A 158 9.16 -3.90 9.70
C LEU A 158 8.43 -4.42 8.44
N LEU A 159 8.17 -3.56 7.46
CA LEU A 159 7.59 -3.97 6.17
C LEU A 159 8.49 -4.92 5.39
N ILE A 160 9.81 -4.72 5.40
CA ILE A 160 10.76 -5.64 4.75
C ILE A 160 10.81 -6.98 5.47
N GLN A 161 10.85 -6.99 6.81
CA GLN A 161 10.83 -8.20 7.62
C GLN A 161 9.59 -9.04 7.38
N MET A 162 8.40 -8.44 7.46
CA MET A 162 7.14 -9.11 7.13
C MET A 162 7.13 -9.58 5.67
N GLY A 163 7.65 -8.76 4.74
CA GLY A 163 7.73 -9.11 3.33
C GLY A 163 8.54 -10.36 3.05
N VAL A 164 9.68 -10.54 3.74
CA VAL A 164 10.51 -11.76 3.63
C VAL A 164 9.77 -12.99 4.18
N VAL A 165 9.15 -12.88 5.36
CA VAL A 165 8.36 -13.96 5.98
C VAL A 165 7.23 -14.42 5.05
N LEU A 166 6.48 -13.48 4.50
CA LEU A 166 5.38 -13.75 3.58
C LEU A 166 5.85 -14.33 2.24
N THR A 167 6.96 -13.81 1.70
CA THR A 167 7.56 -14.32 0.46
C THR A 167 7.97 -15.78 0.63
N TYR A 168 8.58 -16.09 1.77
CA TYR A 168 9.04 -17.44 2.10
C TYR A 168 7.87 -18.41 2.28
N GLY A 169 6.94 -18.11 3.19
CA GLY A 169 5.82 -19.02 3.47
C GLY A 169 4.86 -19.17 2.28
N GLY A 170 4.59 -18.07 1.57
CA GLY A 170 3.74 -18.08 0.39
C GLY A 170 4.40 -18.61 -0.89
N GLN A 171 5.73 -18.66 -0.93
CA GLN A 171 6.52 -18.94 -2.16
C GLN A 171 6.04 -18.14 -3.37
N MET A 172 5.75 -16.85 -3.14
CA MET A 172 5.30 -15.92 -4.17
C MET A 172 5.84 -14.51 -3.90
N PRO A 173 5.98 -13.67 -4.94
CA PRO A 173 6.36 -12.26 -4.77
C PRO A 173 5.42 -11.51 -3.81
N VAL A 174 6.01 -10.69 -2.93
CA VAL A 174 5.25 -9.78 -2.07
C VAL A 174 5.42 -8.34 -2.55
N VAL A 175 4.31 -7.69 -2.91
CA VAL A 175 4.26 -6.28 -3.32
C VAL A 175 4.21 -5.41 -2.06
N LYS A 176 5.25 -4.59 -1.81
CA LYS A 176 5.40 -3.84 -0.55
C LYS A 176 5.02 -2.37 -0.74
N VAL A 177 3.93 -1.94 -0.10
CA VAL A 177 3.39 -0.58 -0.25
C VAL A 177 3.28 0.09 1.12
N GLY A 178 4.10 1.10 1.37
CA GLY A 178 4.06 1.89 2.59
C GLY A 178 2.86 2.83 2.66
N ARG A 179 2.19 2.92 3.80
CA ARG A 179 1.36 4.06 4.21
C ARG A 179 2.27 5.17 4.74
N MET A 180 3.07 5.73 3.84
CA MET A 180 4.19 6.61 4.18
C MET A 180 4.36 7.67 3.10
N ALA A 181 4.99 8.79 3.46
CA ALA A 181 5.28 9.91 2.58
C ALA A 181 4.02 10.60 2.02
N GLY A 182 2.93 10.68 2.77
CA GLY A 182 1.72 11.38 2.33
C GLY A 182 0.47 11.16 3.18
N GLN A 183 0.50 10.24 4.14
CA GLN A 183 -0.65 9.84 4.96
C GLN A 183 -0.91 10.84 6.10
N PHE A 184 -0.97 12.13 5.78
CA PHE A 184 -1.15 13.22 6.76
C PHE A 184 -2.61 13.66 6.95
N ALA A 185 -3.52 13.19 6.09
CA ALA A 185 -4.93 13.55 6.14
C ALA A 185 -5.75 12.40 6.74
N LYS A 186 -6.72 12.73 7.59
CA LYS A 186 -7.66 11.75 8.13
C LYS A 186 -9.11 12.24 8.09
N PRO A 187 -10.08 11.37 7.73
CA PRO A 187 -11.48 11.74 7.85
C PRO A 187 -11.90 11.74 9.33
N SER A 188 -12.89 12.58 9.66
CA SER A 188 -13.46 12.67 11.01
C SER A 188 -14.93 12.28 11.00
N SER A 189 -15.39 11.68 12.10
CA SER A 189 -16.82 11.38 12.33
C SER A 189 -17.63 12.64 12.62
N ALA A 190 -17.02 13.61 13.31
CA ALA A 190 -17.63 14.90 13.64
C ALA A 190 -16.82 16.04 13.01
N GLU A 191 -17.48 17.16 12.74
CA GLU A 191 -16.82 18.37 12.24
C GLU A 191 -16.09 19.14 13.37
N PHE A 192 -16.65 19.09 14.58
CA PHE A 192 -16.14 19.76 15.77
C PHE A 192 -15.94 18.78 16.92
N GLU A 193 -14.94 19.07 17.75
CA GLU A 193 -14.66 18.41 19.02
C GLU A 193 -14.93 19.40 20.17
N GLU A 194 -15.59 18.93 21.22
CA GLU A 194 -15.94 19.73 22.39
C GLU A 194 -15.25 19.16 23.64
N LYS A 195 -14.47 20.00 24.35
CA LYS A 195 -13.82 19.65 25.61
C LYS A 195 -13.91 20.83 26.57
N ASN A 196 -14.30 20.58 27.82
CA ASN A 196 -14.40 21.60 28.88
C ASN A 196 -15.19 22.85 28.46
N GLY A 197 -16.28 22.69 27.71
CA GLY A 197 -17.12 23.80 27.21
C GLY A 197 -16.55 24.59 26.03
N MET A 198 -15.35 24.27 25.54
CA MET A 198 -14.76 24.85 24.34
C MET A 198 -15.04 23.96 23.12
N LYS A 199 -15.47 24.57 22.00
CA LYS A 199 -15.75 23.91 20.72
C LYS A 199 -14.72 24.30 19.67
N LEU A 200 -13.97 23.33 19.15
CA LEU A 200 -12.94 23.55 18.14
C LEU A 200 -13.10 22.58 16.96
N PRO A 201 -12.59 22.89 15.76
CA PRO A 201 -12.57 21.92 14.67
C PRO A 201 -11.91 20.60 15.08
N SER A 202 -12.51 19.49 14.67
CA SER A 202 -11.90 18.17 14.88
C SER A 202 -10.54 18.09 14.19
N TYR A 203 -9.62 17.33 14.78
CA TYR A 203 -8.31 17.07 14.19
C TYR A 203 -8.50 16.20 12.95
N LYS A 204 -8.11 16.71 11.78
CA LYS A 204 -8.23 16.03 10.48
C LYS A 204 -6.87 15.69 9.86
N GLY A 205 -5.85 15.61 10.72
CA GLY A 205 -4.50 15.27 10.32
C GLY A 205 -3.65 16.52 10.07
N ASP A 206 -2.34 16.34 10.19
CA ASP A 206 -1.38 17.43 10.30
C ASP A 206 -1.30 18.32 9.07
N ILE A 207 -1.69 17.81 7.90
CA ILE A 207 -1.83 18.60 6.66
C ILE A 207 -2.94 19.65 6.73
N MET A 208 -3.93 19.48 7.62
CA MET A 208 -5.05 20.40 7.79
C MET A 208 -4.89 21.26 9.04
N ASN A 209 -4.74 20.65 10.22
CA ASN A 209 -4.68 21.33 11.52
C ASN A 209 -3.85 20.53 12.54
N ALA A 210 -3.55 21.10 13.70
CA ALA A 210 -2.77 20.40 14.73
C ALA A 210 -3.64 19.44 15.55
N HIS A 211 -3.00 18.48 16.22
CA HIS A 211 -3.69 17.56 17.14
C HIS A 211 -4.01 18.21 18.49
N VAL A 212 -3.19 19.16 18.95
CA VAL A 212 -3.38 19.86 20.24
C VAL A 212 -4.75 20.58 20.26
N PHE A 213 -5.49 20.44 21.36
CA PHE A 213 -6.83 21.03 21.51
C PHE A 213 -6.74 22.51 21.93
N ASP A 214 -6.33 23.36 20.99
CA ASP A 214 -6.27 24.81 21.17
C ASP A 214 -6.53 25.57 19.83
N LYS A 215 -6.16 26.86 19.77
CA LYS A 215 -6.32 27.68 18.55
C LYS A 215 -5.66 27.08 17.30
N SER A 216 -4.68 26.19 17.45
CA SER A 216 -4.02 25.47 16.36
C SER A 216 -4.93 24.44 15.64
N ARG A 217 -6.15 24.20 16.16
CA ARG A 217 -7.22 23.48 15.45
C ARG A 217 -7.78 24.23 14.25
N ILE A 218 -7.55 25.54 14.15
CA ILE A 218 -7.93 26.31 12.96
C ILE A 218 -7.10 25.83 11.77
N PRO A 219 -7.72 25.41 10.64
CA PRO A 219 -6.98 24.93 9.48
C PRO A 219 -6.01 25.98 8.92
N ASP A 220 -4.77 25.56 8.64
CA ASP A 220 -3.73 26.43 8.08
C ASP A 220 -3.22 25.89 6.74
N PRO A 221 -3.42 26.61 5.62
CA PRO A 221 -2.97 26.17 4.30
C PRO A 221 -1.47 25.88 4.22
N GLN A 222 -0.62 26.56 5.01
CA GLN A 222 0.84 26.36 4.99
C GLN A 222 1.26 24.94 5.37
N ARG A 223 0.40 24.21 6.09
CA ARG A 223 0.61 22.80 6.42
C ARG A 223 0.68 21.91 5.18
N MET A 224 0.07 22.30 4.06
CA MET A 224 0.19 21.57 2.79
C MET A 224 1.62 21.61 2.23
N ILE A 225 2.33 22.75 2.34
CA ILE A 225 3.74 22.84 1.94
C ILE A 225 4.60 21.97 2.86
N ARG A 226 4.35 22.03 4.17
CA ARG A 226 5.07 21.18 5.13
C ARG A 226 4.87 19.69 4.87
N ALA A 227 3.63 19.27 4.59
CA ALA A 227 3.31 17.90 4.20
C ALA A 227 4.08 17.48 2.94
N TYR A 228 4.09 18.29 1.88
CA TYR A 228 4.90 18.03 0.70
C TYR A 228 6.40 17.86 1.02
N THR A 229 6.98 18.76 1.81
CA THR A 229 8.41 18.69 2.16
C THR A 229 8.74 17.42 2.94
N GLN A 230 7.92 17.05 3.92
CA GLN A 230 8.11 15.83 4.69
C GLN A 230 7.87 14.57 3.84
N SER A 231 6.88 14.57 2.95
CA SER A 231 6.67 13.49 1.98
C SER A 231 7.89 13.28 1.09
N ALA A 232 8.41 14.34 0.47
CA ALA A 232 9.56 14.27 -0.42
C ALA A 232 10.82 13.78 0.32
N ALA A 233 11.08 14.28 1.53
CA ALA A 233 12.21 13.85 2.34
C ALA A 233 12.08 12.39 2.81
N THR A 234 10.87 11.97 3.19
CA THR A 234 10.58 10.59 3.60
C THR A 234 10.79 9.62 2.44
N LEU A 235 10.22 9.90 1.27
CA LEU A 235 10.41 9.05 0.10
C LEU A 235 11.86 9.01 -0.38
N ASN A 236 12.58 10.13 -0.33
CA ASN A 236 14.01 10.13 -0.64
C ASN A 236 14.80 9.16 0.26
N LEU A 237 14.51 9.16 1.56
CA LEU A 237 15.15 8.23 2.49
C LEU A 237 14.73 6.78 2.25
N LEU A 238 13.45 6.52 1.98
CA LEU A 238 12.94 5.19 1.64
C LEU A 238 13.61 4.62 0.39
N ARG A 239 13.82 5.44 -0.65
CA ARG A 239 14.57 5.06 -1.86
C ARG A 239 16.01 4.68 -1.54
N ALA A 240 16.65 5.45 -0.66
CA ALA A 240 18.02 5.15 -0.22
C ALA A 240 18.08 3.82 0.56
N PHE A 241 17.10 3.52 1.41
CA PHE A 241 17.05 2.22 2.10
C PHE A 241 16.77 1.05 1.16
N ALA A 242 15.85 1.22 0.21
CA ALA A 242 15.44 0.20 -0.74
C ALA A 242 16.54 -0.22 -1.74
N SER A 243 17.49 0.68 -2.02
CA SER A 243 18.59 0.44 -2.98
C SER A 243 20.00 0.40 -2.36
N GLY A 244 20.18 1.01 -1.17
CA GLY A 244 21.48 1.22 -0.52
C GLY A 244 21.91 0.12 0.46
N GLY A 245 21.34 -1.08 0.38
CA GLY A 245 21.75 -2.23 1.18
C GLY A 245 21.05 -2.42 2.53
N TYR A 246 20.13 -1.53 2.92
CA TYR A 246 19.31 -1.72 4.13
C TYR A 246 18.27 -2.83 3.98
N ALA A 247 17.90 -3.14 2.73
CA ALA A 247 16.98 -4.22 2.37
C ALA A 247 17.68 -5.55 2.03
N VAL A 248 18.94 -5.75 2.44
CA VAL A 248 19.67 -6.99 2.16
C VAL A 248 19.00 -8.17 2.86
N MET A 249 18.59 -9.16 2.07
CA MET A 249 17.72 -10.25 2.51
C MET A 249 18.30 -11.07 3.68
N GLN A 250 19.62 -11.28 3.73
CA GLN A 250 20.27 -11.99 4.83
C GLN A 250 20.19 -11.25 6.17
N GLY A 251 20.41 -9.93 6.17
CA GLY A 251 20.28 -9.13 7.40
C GLY A 251 18.86 -9.18 7.95
N VAL A 252 17.88 -9.12 7.05
CA VAL A 252 16.45 -9.22 7.38
C VAL A 252 16.08 -10.58 7.97
N ALA A 253 16.57 -11.68 7.38
CA ALA A 253 16.34 -13.01 7.91
C ALA A 253 16.94 -13.19 9.31
N HIS A 254 18.15 -12.67 9.55
CA HIS A 254 18.78 -12.71 10.86
C HIS A 254 17.97 -11.97 11.93
N TRP A 255 17.46 -10.78 11.61
CA TRP A 255 16.58 -10.04 12.52
C TRP A 255 15.28 -10.79 12.84
N ASN A 256 14.74 -11.55 11.88
CA ASN A 256 13.56 -12.38 12.11
C ASN A 256 13.86 -13.60 12.98
N LEU A 257 15.04 -14.21 12.85
CA LEU A 257 15.51 -15.27 13.73
C LEU A 257 15.63 -14.78 15.18
N ASP A 258 16.22 -13.61 15.39
CA ASP A 258 16.33 -13.02 16.73
C ASP A 258 14.97 -12.70 17.33
N PHE A 259 14.00 -12.28 16.51
CA PHE A 259 12.63 -12.09 16.94
C PHE A 259 11.96 -13.40 17.37
N ALA A 260 12.05 -14.46 16.55
CA ALA A 260 11.43 -15.76 16.83
C ALA A 260 11.89 -16.38 18.15
N LYS A 261 13.18 -16.22 18.50
CA LYS A 261 13.76 -16.72 19.77
C LYS A 261 13.16 -16.09 21.03
N ASN A 262 12.58 -14.90 20.93
CA ASN A 262 12.16 -14.09 22.07
C ASN A 262 10.64 -14.11 22.33
N ILE A 263 9.88 -14.97 21.64
CA ILE A 263 8.42 -15.09 21.74
C ILE A 263 8.03 -16.36 22.52
N GLU A 264 7.00 -16.27 23.37
CA GLU A 264 6.49 -17.42 24.15
C GLU A 264 5.96 -18.56 23.26
N GLN A 265 5.50 -18.28 22.04
CA GLN A 265 5.17 -19.28 20.99
C GLN A 265 6.32 -19.51 19.98
N GLY A 266 7.57 -19.26 20.39
CA GLY A 266 8.75 -19.20 19.52
C GLY A 266 9.00 -20.46 18.68
N ASP A 267 8.61 -21.65 19.15
CA ASP A 267 8.97 -22.91 18.47
C ASP A 267 8.49 -23.00 17.01
N ARG A 268 7.25 -22.59 16.71
CA ARG A 268 6.73 -22.58 15.32
C ARG A 268 7.37 -21.50 14.46
N PHE A 269 7.59 -20.32 15.04
CA PHE A 269 8.21 -19.20 14.33
C PHE A 269 9.71 -19.48 14.07
N GLN A 270 10.36 -20.16 15.01
CA GLN A 270 11.73 -20.62 14.91
C GLN A 270 11.88 -21.62 13.77
N GLU A 271 10.97 -22.58 13.63
CA GLU A 271 10.98 -23.53 12.51
C GLU A 271 10.89 -22.81 11.14
N LEU A 272 10.01 -21.82 10.99
CA LEU A 272 9.93 -21.07 9.73
C LEU A 272 11.19 -20.22 9.49
N ALA A 273 11.75 -19.64 10.54
CA ALA A 273 12.95 -18.82 10.46
C ALA A 273 14.20 -19.66 10.13
N ASP A 274 14.33 -20.86 10.71
CA ASP A 274 15.40 -21.80 10.41
C ASP A 274 15.34 -22.26 8.95
N HIS A 275 14.15 -22.61 8.45
CA HIS A 275 14.01 -23.00 7.05
C HIS A 275 14.24 -21.83 6.06
N LEU A 276 14.01 -20.58 6.47
CA LEU A 276 14.38 -19.41 5.69
C LEU A 276 15.90 -19.27 5.60
N ASP A 277 16.61 -19.48 6.70
CA ASP A 277 18.08 -19.47 6.74
C ASP A 277 18.66 -20.57 5.83
N GLU A 278 18.12 -21.79 5.90
CA GLU A 278 18.50 -22.90 5.01
C GLU A 278 18.27 -22.56 3.53
N ALA A 279 17.14 -21.92 3.20
CA ALA A 279 16.85 -21.52 1.83
C ALA A 279 17.81 -20.45 1.31
N LEU A 280 18.19 -19.49 2.15
CA LEU A 280 19.21 -18.49 1.81
C LEU A 280 20.59 -19.13 1.64
N GLY A 281 20.93 -20.12 2.48
CA GLY A 281 22.13 -20.95 2.34
C GLY A 281 22.15 -21.73 1.02
N PHE A 282 21.01 -22.31 0.65
CA PHE A 282 20.84 -23.00 -0.64
C PHE A 282 20.99 -22.04 -1.83
N MET A 283 20.36 -20.87 -1.80
CA MET A 283 20.51 -19.86 -2.85
C MET A 283 21.97 -19.44 -3.04
N ALA A 284 22.68 -19.21 -1.93
CA ALA A 284 24.12 -18.90 -1.97
C ALA A 284 24.93 -20.05 -2.57
N ALA A 285 24.67 -21.29 -2.16
CA ALA A 285 25.34 -22.48 -2.72
C ALA A 285 25.02 -22.71 -4.20
N ALA A 286 23.84 -22.30 -4.66
CA ALA A 286 23.41 -22.36 -6.06
C ALA A 286 23.94 -21.20 -6.93
N GLY A 287 24.70 -20.27 -6.34
CA GLY A 287 25.34 -19.16 -7.06
C GLY A 287 24.57 -17.84 -7.03
N VAL A 288 23.49 -17.73 -6.25
CA VAL A 288 22.80 -16.45 -5.95
C VAL A 288 23.30 -15.97 -4.59
N THR A 289 24.32 -15.14 -4.62
CA THR A 289 25.03 -14.64 -3.46
C THR A 289 24.42 -13.34 -2.93
N VAL A 290 24.83 -12.93 -1.74
CA VAL A 290 24.48 -11.60 -1.18
C VAL A 290 24.88 -10.44 -2.06
N ASP A 291 25.83 -10.65 -2.97
CA ASP A 291 26.34 -9.61 -3.82
C ASP A 291 25.46 -9.31 -5.03
N ASP A 292 24.58 -10.25 -5.36
CA ASP A 292 23.67 -10.12 -6.50
C ASP A 292 22.64 -9.01 -6.28
N PRO A 293 22.32 -8.21 -7.32
CA PRO A 293 21.37 -7.09 -7.20
C PRO A 293 20.00 -7.50 -6.63
N ILE A 294 19.54 -8.72 -6.94
CA ILE A 294 18.28 -9.28 -6.45
C ILE A 294 18.28 -9.51 -4.93
N MET A 295 19.45 -9.67 -4.31
CA MET A 295 19.63 -9.85 -2.87
C MET A 295 19.86 -8.54 -2.12
N LYS A 296 20.24 -7.47 -2.84
CA LYS A 296 20.59 -6.14 -2.28
C LYS A 296 19.49 -5.09 -2.38
N THR A 297 18.57 -5.27 -3.32
CA THR A 297 17.56 -4.26 -3.65
C THR A 297 16.16 -4.80 -3.45
N THR A 298 15.23 -3.90 -3.16
CA THR A 298 13.82 -4.25 -3.05
C THR A 298 12.95 -3.16 -3.66
N GLU A 299 11.88 -3.54 -4.34
CA GLU A 299 10.88 -2.59 -4.80
C GLU A 299 10.00 -2.16 -3.61
N PHE A 300 9.84 -0.85 -3.43
CA PHE A 300 9.02 -0.27 -2.37
C PHE A 300 8.23 0.91 -2.91
N TRP A 301 6.92 0.89 -2.68
CA TRP A 301 6.02 1.94 -3.13
C TRP A 301 5.37 2.65 -1.94
N THR A 302 4.73 3.79 -2.21
CA THR A 302 4.04 4.62 -1.20
C THR A 302 2.57 4.79 -1.55
N SER A 303 1.77 4.99 -0.51
CA SER A 303 0.34 5.18 -0.62
C SER A 303 -0.23 6.02 0.51
N HIS A 304 -1.35 6.70 0.23
CA HIS A 304 -2.16 7.40 1.21
C HIS A 304 -3.62 7.54 0.76
N GLU A 305 -4.49 7.93 1.68
CA GLU A 305 -5.88 8.27 1.36
C GLU A 305 -5.92 9.55 0.54
N CYS A 306 -6.47 9.47 -0.68
CA CYS A 306 -6.74 10.65 -1.50
C CYS A 306 -7.90 11.44 -0.87
N LEU A 307 -7.60 12.31 0.08
CA LEU A 307 -8.60 12.99 0.92
C LEU A 307 -8.67 14.49 0.65
N LEU A 308 -7.54 15.20 0.75
CA LEU A 308 -7.47 16.65 0.57
C LEU A 308 -7.32 17.00 -0.91
N LEU A 309 -8.41 16.91 -1.68
CA LEU A 309 -8.37 17.05 -3.14
C LEU A 309 -7.64 18.29 -3.71
N PRO A 310 -7.67 19.48 -3.08
CA PRO A 310 -6.84 20.60 -3.54
C PRO A 310 -5.34 20.26 -3.56
N TYR A 311 -4.84 19.57 -2.53
CA TYR A 311 -3.44 19.11 -2.44
C TYR A 311 -3.13 18.05 -3.49
N GLU A 312 -4.02 17.06 -3.64
CA GLU A 312 -3.87 15.99 -4.65
C GLU A 312 -3.88 16.56 -6.08
N GLN A 313 -4.75 17.53 -6.34
CA GLN A 313 -4.84 18.21 -7.62
C GLN A 313 -3.53 18.96 -7.94
N ALA A 314 -2.96 19.67 -6.97
CA ALA A 314 -1.71 20.42 -7.14
C ALA A 314 -0.50 19.51 -7.46
N LEU A 315 -0.54 18.25 -7.01
CA LEU A 315 0.48 17.24 -7.29
C LEU A 315 0.15 16.32 -8.46
N THR A 316 -0.98 16.54 -9.16
CA THR A 316 -1.35 15.75 -10.33
C THR A 316 -0.71 16.31 -11.58
N ARG A 317 -0.05 15.44 -12.36
CA ARG A 317 0.75 15.83 -13.54
C ARG A 317 0.32 15.05 -14.75
N LEU A 318 0.38 15.70 -15.91
CA LEU A 318 0.26 15.04 -17.20
C LEU A 318 1.58 14.33 -17.51
N ASP A 319 1.56 13.01 -17.61
CA ASP A 319 2.73 12.23 -17.98
C ASP A 319 3.02 12.39 -19.48
N SER A 320 4.24 12.81 -19.80
CA SER A 320 4.65 13.07 -21.19
C SER A 320 4.72 11.81 -22.04
N THR A 321 4.90 10.63 -21.42
CA THR A 321 5.03 9.36 -22.16
C THR A 321 3.69 8.72 -22.53
N SER A 322 2.70 8.81 -21.65
CA SER A 322 1.38 8.18 -21.86
C SER A 322 0.26 9.17 -22.22
N GLY A 323 0.45 10.48 -21.98
CA GLY A 323 -0.60 11.49 -22.14
C GLY A 323 -1.74 11.37 -21.12
N LEU A 324 -1.53 10.62 -20.02
CA LEU A 324 -2.50 10.44 -18.94
C LEU A 324 -2.10 11.27 -17.71
N TYR A 325 -3.08 11.64 -16.90
CA TYR A 325 -2.82 12.31 -15.63
C TYR A 325 -2.47 11.28 -14.55
N TYR A 326 -1.43 11.54 -13.77
CA TYR A 326 -1.09 10.78 -12.57
C TYR A 326 -1.11 11.72 -11.38
N ASN A 327 -1.74 11.31 -10.29
CA ASN A 327 -1.53 11.95 -9.01
C ASN A 327 -0.12 11.57 -8.54
N CYS A 328 0.83 12.49 -8.69
CA CYS A 328 2.22 12.24 -8.37
C CYS A 328 2.56 12.50 -6.90
N SER A 329 1.54 12.56 -6.01
CA SER A 329 1.73 12.59 -4.56
C SER A 329 2.13 11.22 -3.98
N ALA A 330 1.69 10.11 -4.60
CA ALA A 330 2.06 8.75 -4.23
C ALA A 330 1.87 7.77 -5.39
N HIS A 331 2.40 6.55 -5.24
CA HIS A 331 2.30 5.51 -6.26
C HIS A 331 0.87 4.97 -6.38
N MET A 332 0.27 4.64 -5.24
CA MET A 332 -1.12 4.17 -5.12
C MET A 332 -1.87 5.10 -4.18
N VAL A 333 -3.14 5.39 -4.50
CA VAL A 333 -4.00 6.17 -3.60
C VAL A 333 -5.34 5.47 -3.41
N TRP A 334 -5.96 5.63 -2.24
CA TRP A 334 -7.28 5.04 -1.99
C TRP A 334 -8.37 6.07 -1.70
N CYS A 335 -9.60 5.67 -1.99
CA CYS A 335 -10.81 6.34 -1.54
C CYS A 335 -11.31 5.72 -0.23
N GLY A 336 -11.47 6.53 0.82
CA GLY A 336 -11.95 6.08 2.11
C GLY A 336 -13.44 5.75 2.13
N GLU A 337 -13.86 5.03 3.17
CA GLU A 337 -15.27 4.63 3.37
C GLU A 337 -16.22 5.83 3.43
N ARG A 338 -15.75 6.98 3.94
CA ARG A 338 -16.55 8.21 4.11
C ARG A 338 -16.55 9.13 2.88
N THR A 339 -15.79 8.78 1.84
CA THR A 339 -15.56 9.62 0.66
C THR A 339 -15.87 8.90 -0.67
N ARG A 340 -16.10 7.58 -0.66
CA ARG A 340 -16.38 6.74 -1.84
C ARG A 340 -17.78 6.86 -2.46
N ARG A 341 -18.47 7.99 -2.30
CA ARG A 341 -19.80 8.19 -2.90
C ARG A 341 -19.69 8.18 -4.43
N LEU A 342 -20.54 7.40 -5.10
CA LEU A 342 -20.56 7.27 -6.57
C LEU A 342 -20.59 8.62 -7.31
N ASP A 343 -21.36 9.59 -6.79
CA ASP A 343 -21.53 10.93 -7.36
C ASP A 343 -20.62 12.00 -6.73
N GLY A 344 -19.71 11.58 -5.85
CA GLY A 344 -18.86 12.46 -5.06
C GLY A 344 -17.61 12.95 -5.77
N ALA A 345 -17.03 14.02 -5.23
CA ALA A 345 -15.81 14.64 -5.75
C ALA A 345 -14.60 13.69 -5.77
N HIS A 346 -14.43 12.86 -4.73
CA HIS A 346 -13.31 11.92 -4.65
C HIS A 346 -13.35 10.87 -5.77
N VAL A 347 -14.52 10.27 -6.02
CA VAL A 347 -14.69 9.31 -7.11
C VAL A 347 -14.48 9.98 -8.48
N GLU A 348 -14.97 11.21 -8.67
CA GLU A 348 -14.74 11.96 -9.91
C GLU A 348 -13.25 12.28 -10.13
N PHE A 349 -12.53 12.68 -9.09
CA PHE A 349 -11.09 12.92 -9.18
C PHE A 349 -10.34 11.64 -9.55
N LEU A 350 -10.60 10.55 -8.82
CA LEU A 350 -9.92 9.26 -9.00
C LEU A 350 -10.20 8.63 -10.37
N ARG A 351 -11.39 8.84 -10.94
CA ARG A 351 -11.78 8.31 -12.27
C ARG A 351 -10.82 8.72 -13.38
N GLY A 352 -10.18 9.89 -13.29
CA GLY A 352 -9.33 10.39 -14.37
C GLY A 352 -7.82 10.36 -14.12
N ILE A 353 -7.36 9.92 -12.94
CA ILE A 353 -5.93 9.67 -12.71
C ILE A 353 -5.59 8.21 -13.07
N ALA A 354 -4.36 7.98 -13.53
CA ALA A 354 -3.89 6.69 -14.03
C ALA A 354 -3.15 5.82 -13.00
N ASN A 355 -2.97 6.31 -11.76
CA ASN A 355 -2.42 5.51 -10.66
C ASN A 355 -3.24 4.23 -10.41
N PRO A 356 -2.65 3.14 -9.92
CA PRO A 356 -3.42 2.08 -9.28
C PRO A 356 -4.21 2.66 -8.10
N LEU A 357 -5.47 2.25 -8.01
CA LEU A 357 -6.44 2.80 -7.07
C LEU A 357 -6.85 1.75 -6.04
N ALA A 358 -7.27 2.22 -4.87
CA ALA A 358 -7.99 1.39 -3.90
C ALA A 358 -9.29 2.03 -3.45
N ILE A 359 -10.22 1.19 -2.98
CA ILE A 359 -11.44 1.62 -2.31
C ILE A 359 -11.60 0.84 -0.99
N LYS A 360 -11.87 1.56 0.09
CA LYS A 360 -12.24 0.96 1.39
C LYS A 360 -13.70 0.53 1.35
N VAL A 361 -14.00 -0.65 1.89
CA VAL A 361 -15.33 -1.26 1.83
C VAL A 361 -15.69 -1.85 3.19
N SER A 362 -16.70 -1.28 3.83
CA SER A 362 -17.28 -1.81 5.07
C SER A 362 -18.34 -2.90 4.83
N ASP A 363 -18.86 -3.44 5.93
CA ASP A 363 -20.00 -4.36 6.01
C ASP A 363 -21.31 -3.77 5.45
N LYS A 364 -21.35 -2.45 5.26
CA LYS A 364 -22.50 -1.69 4.73
C LYS A 364 -22.48 -1.54 3.22
N MET A 365 -21.47 -2.04 2.53
CA MET A 365 -21.39 -1.93 1.08
C MET A 365 -22.48 -2.73 0.38
N ASP A 366 -23.21 -2.07 -0.51
CA ASP A 366 -24.13 -2.75 -1.42
C ASP A 366 -23.35 -3.39 -2.59
N PRO A 367 -23.58 -4.67 -2.92
CA PRO A 367 -22.87 -5.33 -4.02
C PRO A 367 -23.08 -4.67 -5.39
N ASN A 368 -24.25 -4.08 -5.66
CA ASN A 368 -24.50 -3.41 -6.94
C ASN A 368 -23.82 -2.04 -6.99
N GLU A 369 -23.79 -1.32 -5.87
CA GLU A 369 -23.01 -0.09 -5.74
C GLU A 369 -21.52 -0.35 -5.96
N LEU A 370 -20.98 -1.43 -5.38
CA LEU A 370 -19.59 -1.82 -5.57
C LEU A 370 -19.26 -2.09 -7.04
N VAL A 371 -20.10 -2.84 -7.76
CA VAL A 371 -19.93 -3.09 -9.20
C VAL A 371 -19.93 -1.78 -10.00
N LYS A 372 -20.85 -0.85 -9.70
CA LYS A 372 -20.88 0.47 -10.35
C LYS A 372 -19.60 1.27 -10.06
N LEU A 373 -19.14 1.27 -8.81
CA LEU A 373 -17.94 1.98 -8.39
C LEU A 373 -16.70 1.45 -9.10
N THR A 374 -16.55 0.12 -9.19
CA THR A 374 -15.45 -0.51 -9.92
C THR A 374 -15.54 -0.24 -11.42
N GLY A 375 -16.74 -0.23 -12.02
CA GLY A 375 -16.92 0.12 -13.42
C GLY A 375 -16.54 1.57 -13.74
N ILE A 376 -16.77 2.50 -12.80
CA ILE A 376 -16.35 3.91 -12.94
C ILE A 376 -14.82 4.04 -12.86
N LEU A 377 -14.19 3.35 -11.90
CA LEU A 377 -12.76 3.50 -11.59
C LEU A 377 -11.83 2.61 -12.45
N ASN A 378 -12.37 1.54 -13.02
CA ASN A 378 -11.68 0.60 -13.90
C ASN A 378 -12.51 0.29 -15.16
N PRO A 379 -12.81 1.29 -16.02
CA PRO A 379 -13.70 1.12 -17.16
C PRO A 379 -13.16 0.16 -18.24
N HIS A 380 -11.85 -0.07 -18.26
CA HIS A 380 -11.18 -0.98 -19.20
C HIS A 380 -10.92 -2.37 -18.59
N ASN A 381 -11.41 -2.62 -17.37
CA ASN A 381 -11.21 -3.86 -16.64
C ASN A 381 -9.73 -4.32 -16.59
N LYS A 382 -8.81 -3.36 -16.43
CA LYS A 382 -7.38 -3.62 -16.37
C LYS A 382 -7.04 -4.30 -15.05
N PRO A 383 -6.40 -5.48 -15.03
CA PRO A 383 -5.90 -6.08 -13.80
C PRO A 383 -4.94 -5.14 -13.06
N GLY A 384 -4.97 -5.14 -11.73
CA GLY A 384 -4.11 -4.28 -10.89
C GLY A 384 -4.55 -2.82 -10.77
N ARG A 385 -5.51 -2.36 -11.59
CA ARG A 385 -6.05 -1.00 -11.55
C ARG A 385 -6.81 -0.70 -10.27
N ILE A 386 -7.61 -1.64 -9.77
CA ILE A 386 -8.48 -1.43 -8.61
C ILE A 386 -8.29 -2.50 -7.55
N THR A 387 -8.02 -2.04 -6.34
CA THR A 387 -7.90 -2.87 -5.13
C THR A 387 -9.11 -2.61 -4.23
N ILE A 388 -9.80 -3.67 -3.80
CA ILE A 388 -10.90 -3.60 -2.86
C ILE A 388 -10.37 -3.95 -1.47
N ILE A 389 -10.35 -2.97 -0.57
CA ILE A 389 -9.86 -3.12 0.80
C ILE A 389 -11.05 -3.32 1.75
N THR A 390 -11.28 -4.54 2.20
CA THR A 390 -12.42 -4.90 3.06
C THR A 390 -12.10 -4.67 4.54
N ARG A 391 -13.03 -4.07 5.28
CA ARG A 391 -12.91 -3.83 6.74
C ARG A 391 -14.26 -4.01 7.43
N MET A 392 -14.54 -5.21 7.93
CA MET A 392 -15.90 -5.61 8.33
C MET A 392 -15.95 -6.13 9.77
N GLY A 393 -14.82 -6.55 10.35
CA GLY A 393 -14.80 -7.46 11.49
C GLY A 393 -15.11 -8.89 11.06
N ALA A 394 -14.54 -9.87 11.74
CA ALA A 394 -14.54 -11.28 11.30
C ALA A 394 -15.95 -11.84 11.02
N ASP A 395 -16.90 -11.61 11.92
CA ASP A 395 -18.27 -12.14 11.81
C ASP A 395 -19.01 -11.56 10.62
N ASN A 396 -18.97 -10.24 10.46
CA ASN A 396 -19.59 -9.58 9.31
C ASN A 396 -18.87 -9.96 8.02
N LEU A 397 -17.55 -10.14 8.03
CA LEU A 397 -16.79 -10.51 6.84
C LEU A 397 -17.29 -11.84 6.28
N ARG A 398 -17.45 -12.86 7.15
CA ARG A 398 -17.97 -14.20 6.76
C ARG A 398 -19.35 -14.12 6.11
N VAL A 399 -20.18 -13.17 6.52
CA VAL A 399 -21.54 -12.99 5.99
C VAL A 399 -21.55 -12.14 4.71
N LYS A 400 -20.80 -11.03 4.69
CA LYS A 400 -20.93 -9.97 3.67
C LYS A 400 -20.00 -10.16 2.48
N LEU A 401 -18.75 -10.57 2.70
CA LEU A 401 -17.77 -10.70 1.63
C LEU A 401 -18.20 -11.68 0.52
N PRO A 402 -18.82 -12.85 0.79
CA PRO A 402 -19.31 -13.73 -0.27
C PRO A 402 -20.22 -13.03 -1.29
N HIS A 403 -21.11 -12.16 -0.82
CA HIS A 403 -22.03 -11.43 -1.69
C HIS A 403 -21.31 -10.43 -2.61
N LEU A 404 -20.28 -9.75 -2.08
CA LEU A 404 -19.46 -8.80 -2.84
C LEU A 404 -18.61 -9.53 -3.88
N THR A 405 -17.93 -10.61 -3.48
CA THR A 405 -17.10 -11.42 -4.37
C THR A 405 -17.90 -11.97 -5.54
N ARG A 406 -19.09 -12.54 -5.27
CA ARG A 406 -19.98 -13.05 -6.34
C ARG A 406 -20.50 -11.95 -7.25
N ALA A 407 -20.80 -10.75 -6.73
CA ALA A 407 -21.26 -9.64 -7.55
C ALA A 407 -20.17 -9.13 -8.50
N ILE A 408 -18.95 -8.93 -8.00
CA ILE A 408 -17.77 -8.57 -8.80
C ILE A 408 -17.47 -9.65 -9.84
N GLY A 409 -17.49 -10.93 -9.44
CA GLY A 409 -17.27 -12.06 -10.35
C GLY A 409 -18.31 -12.12 -11.46
N ARG A 410 -19.61 -11.97 -11.16
CA ARG A 410 -20.68 -11.93 -12.17
C ARG A 410 -20.56 -10.74 -13.11
N ALA A 411 -20.05 -9.60 -12.64
CA ALA A 411 -19.78 -8.43 -13.47
C ALA A 411 -18.51 -8.60 -14.35
N GLY A 412 -17.74 -9.66 -14.15
CA GLY A 412 -16.48 -9.92 -14.86
C GLY A 412 -15.36 -8.95 -14.48
N HIS A 413 -15.49 -8.25 -13.34
CA HIS A 413 -14.50 -7.26 -12.91
C HIS A 413 -13.29 -7.92 -12.26
N ILE A 414 -12.09 -7.54 -12.72
CA ILE A 414 -10.81 -7.99 -12.17
C ILE A 414 -10.36 -6.98 -11.12
N VAL A 415 -10.22 -7.45 -9.89
CA VAL A 415 -9.88 -6.63 -8.72
C VAL A 415 -8.87 -7.36 -7.85
N THR A 416 -8.05 -6.60 -7.12
CA THR A 416 -7.21 -7.16 -6.05
C THR A 416 -7.96 -7.09 -4.74
N TRP A 417 -8.29 -8.24 -4.13
CA TRP A 417 -8.93 -8.28 -2.81
C TRP A 417 -7.90 -8.14 -1.71
N VAL A 418 -8.13 -7.23 -0.75
CA VAL A 418 -7.21 -6.95 0.35
C VAL A 418 -7.99 -6.86 1.66
N CYS A 419 -7.48 -7.50 2.70
CA CYS A 419 -8.05 -7.42 4.05
C CYS A 419 -7.45 -6.24 4.81
N ASP A 420 -8.29 -5.37 5.35
CA ASP A 420 -7.97 -4.40 6.41
C ASP A 420 -8.62 -4.87 7.72
N PRO A 421 -7.91 -5.71 8.49
CA PRO A 421 -8.41 -6.27 9.74
C PRO A 421 -8.34 -5.26 10.90
N MET A 422 -7.96 -4.00 10.64
CA MET A 422 -7.68 -3.02 11.67
C MET A 422 -8.93 -2.19 11.95
N HIS A 423 -9.44 -1.53 10.91
CA HIS A 423 -10.48 -0.52 11.09
C HIS A 423 -11.81 -1.14 11.52
N GLY A 424 -12.07 -2.41 11.17
CA GLY A 424 -13.26 -3.19 11.57
C GLY A 424 -13.37 -3.44 13.07
N ASN A 425 -12.23 -3.47 13.78
CA ASN A 425 -12.10 -4.07 15.11
C ASN A 425 -11.69 -3.08 16.21
N THR A 426 -11.90 -1.77 15.98
CA THR A 426 -11.61 -0.75 17.00
C THR A 426 -12.65 -0.77 18.11
N ILE A 427 -12.20 -0.83 19.35
CA ILE A 427 -13.00 -0.75 20.58
C ILE A 427 -12.48 0.37 21.49
N GLU A 428 -13.24 0.73 22.52
CA GLU A 428 -12.81 1.65 23.58
C GLU A 428 -12.46 0.84 24.84
N ALA A 429 -11.25 1.04 25.36
CA ALA A 429 -10.77 0.40 26.57
C ALA A 429 -11.38 1.05 27.83
N PRO A 430 -11.35 0.38 29.00
CA PRO A 430 -11.86 0.96 30.26
C PRO A 430 -11.21 2.29 30.65
N CYS A 431 -9.98 2.55 30.21
CA CYS A 431 -9.26 3.82 30.43
C CYS A 431 -9.66 4.95 29.45
N GLY A 432 -10.60 4.71 28.54
CA GLY A 432 -11.07 5.67 27.53
C GLY A 432 -10.19 5.79 26.28
N LEU A 433 -9.08 5.04 26.23
CA LEU A 433 -8.26 4.94 25.02
C LEU A 433 -8.91 4.00 24.01
N LYS A 434 -8.83 4.33 22.72
CA LYS A 434 -9.15 3.36 21.68
C LYS A 434 -8.10 2.26 21.68
N THR A 435 -8.51 1.03 21.42
CA THR A 435 -7.59 -0.09 21.19
C THR A 435 -8.20 -1.08 20.19
N ARG A 436 -7.45 -2.10 19.83
CA ARG A 436 -7.87 -3.22 18.98
C ARG A 436 -7.32 -4.49 19.62
N ALA A 437 -8.14 -5.52 19.70
CA ALA A 437 -7.68 -6.84 20.16
C ALA A 437 -6.97 -7.56 19.01
N PHE A 438 -5.74 -8.01 19.24
CA PHE A 438 -4.96 -8.77 18.28
C PHE A 438 -5.72 -10.01 17.77
N ASP A 439 -6.41 -10.73 18.65
CA ASP A 439 -7.22 -11.90 18.28
C ASP A 439 -8.36 -11.55 17.32
N ALA A 440 -8.98 -10.38 17.46
CA ALA A 440 -10.02 -9.93 16.55
C ALA A 440 -9.44 -9.56 15.17
N ILE A 441 -8.25 -8.93 15.15
CA ILE A 441 -7.50 -8.66 13.92
C ILE A 441 -7.18 -9.97 13.21
N LEU A 442 -6.64 -10.94 13.94
CA LEU A 442 -6.31 -12.27 13.41
C LEU A 442 -7.55 -13.00 12.89
N ALA A 443 -8.66 -12.99 13.65
CA ALA A 443 -9.90 -13.65 13.26
C ALA A 443 -10.47 -13.09 11.95
N GLU A 444 -10.34 -11.78 11.69
CA GLU A 444 -10.77 -11.18 10.42
C GLU A 444 -9.88 -11.60 9.25
N VAL A 445 -8.56 -11.68 9.47
CA VAL A 445 -7.63 -12.22 8.47
C VAL A 445 -7.97 -13.67 8.13
N GLN A 446 -8.21 -14.52 9.13
CA GLN A 446 -8.61 -15.92 8.92
C GLN A 446 -9.92 -15.99 8.12
N ALA A 447 -10.94 -15.23 8.53
CA ALA A 447 -12.23 -15.15 7.84
C ALA A 447 -12.06 -14.74 6.36
N PHE A 448 -11.16 -13.81 6.08
CA PHE A 448 -10.87 -13.35 4.73
C PHE A 448 -10.31 -14.47 3.84
N PHE A 449 -9.35 -15.24 4.35
CA PHE A 449 -8.82 -16.40 3.63
C PHE A 449 -9.90 -17.48 3.43
N ASP A 450 -10.68 -17.79 4.46
CA ASP A 450 -11.74 -18.81 4.43
C ASP A 450 -12.79 -18.49 3.36
N VAL A 451 -13.26 -17.23 3.33
CA VAL A 451 -14.25 -16.81 2.34
C VAL A 451 -13.68 -16.87 0.93
N HIS A 452 -12.44 -16.43 0.70
CA HIS A 452 -11.85 -16.49 -0.63
C HIS A 452 -11.67 -17.94 -1.11
N GLU A 453 -11.30 -18.86 -0.22
CA GLU A 453 -11.23 -20.28 -0.51
C GLU A 453 -12.61 -20.86 -0.88
N GLN A 454 -13.65 -20.57 -0.09
CA GLN A 454 -15.02 -21.00 -0.36
C GLN A 454 -15.58 -20.45 -1.68
N GLU A 455 -15.27 -19.20 -2.00
CA GLU A 455 -15.74 -18.53 -3.22
C GLU A 455 -14.86 -18.81 -4.45
N GLY A 456 -13.78 -19.58 -4.31
CA GLY A 456 -12.85 -19.87 -5.42
C GLY A 456 -12.13 -18.62 -5.95
N SER A 457 -11.92 -17.62 -5.10
CA SER A 457 -11.26 -16.35 -5.44
C SER A 457 -9.92 -16.20 -4.71
N HIS A 458 -9.16 -15.14 -5.02
CA HIS A 458 -7.82 -14.95 -4.50
C HIS A 458 -7.77 -13.95 -3.33
N PRO A 459 -7.26 -14.34 -2.15
CA PRO A 459 -6.90 -13.38 -1.10
C PRO A 459 -5.62 -12.65 -1.52
N GLY A 460 -5.78 -11.47 -2.10
CA GLY A 460 -4.70 -10.75 -2.80
C GLY A 460 -3.75 -9.94 -1.91
N GLY A 461 -4.07 -9.73 -0.64
CA GLY A 461 -3.17 -9.02 0.27
C GLY A 461 -3.76 -8.59 1.61
N ILE A 462 -2.96 -7.86 2.39
CA ILE A 462 -3.33 -7.23 3.66
C ILE A 462 -3.00 -5.73 3.66
N HIS A 463 -3.76 -4.98 4.45
CA HIS A 463 -3.62 -3.56 4.68
C HIS A 463 -3.63 -3.30 6.19
N LEU A 464 -2.48 -2.90 6.75
CA LEU A 464 -2.28 -2.79 8.19
C LEU A 464 -1.93 -1.37 8.64
N GLU A 465 -2.30 -1.05 9.87
CA GLU A 465 -1.79 0.10 10.61
C GLU A 465 -0.79 -0.42 11.63
N MET A 466 0.48 -0.07 11.46
CA MET A 466 1.62 -0.69 12.13
C MET A 466 2.78 0.28 12.26
N THR A 467 3.62 0.08 13.27
CA THR A 467 4.81 0.89 13.51
C THR A 467 5.96 0.01 13.98
N GLY A 468 7.19 0.34 13.57
CA GLY A 468 8.40 -0.29 14.07
C GLY A 468 8.85 0.23 15.46
N GLN A 469 7.95 0.90 16.19
CA GLN A 469 8.15 1.31 17.57
C GLN A 469 7.50 0.29 18.51
N ASP A 470 8.07 0.13 19.70
CA ASP A 470 7.51 -0.72 20.77
C ASP A 470 6.42 0.06 21.52
N VAL A 471 5.27 0.18 20.86
CA VAL A 471 4.08 0.86 21.39
C VAL A 471 3.13 -0.13 22.07
N THR A 472 2.29 0.39 22.97
CA THR A 472 1.22 -0.36 23.63
C THR A 472 -0.13 0.18 23.18
N GLU A 473 -0.45 -0.01 21.90
CA GLU A 473 -1.66 0.54 21.27
C GLU A 473 -2.75 -0.51 21.06
N CYS A 474 -2.39 -1.71 20.59
CA CYS A 474 -3.29 -2.87 20.46
C CYS A 474 -3.08 -3.85 21.62
N VAL A 475 -4.16 -4.38 22.19
CA VAL A 475 -4.11 -5.41 23.25
C VAL A 475 -3.95 -6.82 22.66
N GLY A 476 -3.34 -7.74 23.42
CA GLY A 476 -3.05 -9.10 22.98
C GLY A 476 -1.71 -9.22 22.22
N GLY A 477 -1.56 -10.32 21.48
CA GLY A 477 -0.32 -10.70 20.80
C GLY A 477 0.75 -11.21 21.77
N SER A 478 1.96 -11.41 21.26
CA SER A 478 3.13 -11.84 22.03
C SER A 478 4.32 -10.86 21.87
N PRO A 479 4.83 -10.25 22.97
CA PRO A 479 4.33 -10.36 24.34
C PRO A 479 2.93 -9.75 24.50
N THR A 480 2.15 -10.28 25.44
CA THR A 480 0.77 -9.86 25.65
C THR A 480 0.69 -8.46 26.23
N VAL A 481 0.08 -7.55 25.49
CA VAL A 481 -0.28 -6.20 25.96
C VAL A 481 -1.67 -6.25 26.60
N ILE A 482 -1.79 -5.84 27.86
CA ILE A 482 -3.10 -5.73 28.55
C ILE A 482 -3.61 -4.29 28.55
N TYR A 483 -4.87 -4.08 28.95
CA TYR A 483 -5.47 -2.74 28.97
C TYR A 483 -4.70 -1.73 29.83
N ASP A 484 -4.11 -2.18 30.94
CA ASP A 484 -3.33 -1.33 31.85
C ASP A 484 -2.01 -0.87 31.21
N ASP A 485 -1.47 -1.63 30.26
CA ASP A 485 -0.24 -1.26 29.55
C ASP A 485 -0.47 -0.16 28.52
N LEU A 486 -1.72 0.09 28.11
CA LEU A 486 -2.02 1.04 27.04
C LEU A 486 -1.44 2.43 27.35
N SER A 487 -1.59 2.91 28.58
CA SER A 487 -1.06 4.22 28.97
C SER A 487 0.47 4.32 29.01
N SER A 488 1.20 3.20 28.96
CA SER A 488 2.66 3.18 29.07
C SER A 488 3.35 3.75 27.82
N CYS A 489 2.84 3.45 26.62
CA CYS A 489 3.44 3.86 25.36
C CYS A 489 2.39 4.01 24.24
N TYR A 490 1.32 4.77 24.49
CA TYR A 490 0.31 5.14 23.48
C TYR A 490 0.74 6.40 22.71
N ARG A 491 1.19 6.26 21.47
CA ARG A 491 1.78 7.38 20.69
C ARG A 491 0.92 7.87 19.54
N THR A 492 0.05 7.02 19.00
CA THR A 492 -0.81 7.38 17.87
C THR A 492 -1.73 8.57 18.19
N LEU A 493 -1.83 9.49 17.23
CA LEU A 493 -2.77 10.62 17.24
C LEU A 493 -4.14 10.26 16.63
N CYS A 494 -4.30 9.01 16.20
CA CYS A 494 -5.52 8.55 15.54
C CYS A 494 -5.93 7.18 16.06
N ASP A 495 -5.76 6.13 15.26
CA ASP A 495 -6.16 4.79 15.63
C ASP A 495 -4.96 3.94 16.09
N PRO A 496 -5.19 2.93 16.94
CA PRO A 496 -4.16 2.06 17.52
C PRO A 496 -3.43 1.22 16.48
N ARG A 497 -2.10 1.27 16.45
CA ARG A 497 -1.26 0.51 15.51
C ARG A 497 -0.80 -0.81 16.13
N LEU A 498 -0.55 -1.81 15.29
CA LEU A 498 0.25 -2.96 15.69
C LEU A 498 1.68 -2.50 15.96
N ASN A 499 2.27 -2.96 17.06
CA ASN A 499 3.70 -2.77 17.27
C ASN A 499 4.53 -3.74 16.41
N SER A 500 5.85 -3.64 16.52
CA SER A 500 6.82 -4.49 15.83
C SER A 500 6.52 -5.98 15.98
N SER A 501 6.29 -6.42 17.22
CA SER A 501 6.13 -7.82 17.58
C SER A 501 4.81 -8.39 17.06
N GLN A 502 3.70 -7.70 17.33
CA GLN A 502 2.39 -8.10 16.84
C GLN A 502 2.33 -8.13 15.31
N SER A 503 3.01 -7.20 14.63
CA SER A 503 3.05 -7.17 13.16
C SER A 503 3.79 -8.38 12.59
N LEU A 504 4.93 -8.76 13.18
CA LEU A 504 5.68 -9.94 12.74
C LEU A 504 4.93 -11.23 13.05
N GLU A 505 4.35 -11.37 14.25
CA GLU A 505 3.50 -12.50 14.62
C GLU A 505 2.39 -12.72 13.58
N LEU A 506 1.69 -11.65 13.18
CA LEU A 506 0.67 -11.71 12.14
C LEU A 506 1.24 -12.13 10.77
N ALA A 507 2.43 -11.67 10.39
CA ALA A 507 3.08 -12.09 9.14
C ALA A 507 3.38 -13.59 9.11
N PHE A 508 3.88 -14.16 10.21
CA PHE A 508 4.13 -15.59 10.30
C PHE A 508 2.84 -16.40 10.17
N ILE A 509 1.76 -15.98 10.85
CA ILE A 509 0.47 -16.68 10.76
C ILE A 509 -0.11 -16.63 9.33
N ILE A 510 0.00 -15.48 8.65
CA ILE A 510 -0.40 -15.36 7.24
C ILE A 510 0.48 -16.24 6.34
N ALA A 511 1.79 -16.27 6.59
CA ALA A 511 2.73 -17.08 5.84
C ALA A 511 2.41 -18.58 5.95
N GLU A 512 2.04 -19.06 7.13
CA GLU A 512 1.52 -20.43 7.34
C GLU A 512 0.24 -20.68 6.54
N ARG A 513 -0.72 -19.74 6.57
CA ARG A 513 -1.98 -19.86 5.81
C ARG A 513 -1.73 -19.95 4.31
N LEU A 514 -0.83 -19.12 3.78
CA LEU A 514 -0.41 -19.15 2.37
C LEU A 514 0.29 -20.47 2.02
N ARG A 515 1.17 -20.96 2.91
CA ARG A 515 1.85 -22.25 2.76
C ARG A 515 0.85 -23.40 2.67
N SER A 516 -0.08 -23.51 3.62
CA SER A 516 -1.06 -24.60 3.68
C SER A 516 -1.95 -24.67 2.44
N LYS A 517 -2.40 -23.52 1.93
CA LYS A 517 -3.16 -23.45 0.67
C LYS A 517 -2.36 -24.00 -0.51
N ARG A 518 -1.07 -23.66 -0.61
CA ARG A 518 -0.19 -24.09 -1.71
C ARG A 518 0.07 -25.60 -1.68
N ILE A 519 0.27 -26.18 -0.51
CA ILE A 519 0.56 -27.62 -0.36
C ILE A 519 -0.70 -28.50 -0.24
N GLY A 520 -1.89 -27.90 -0.30
CA GLY A 520 -3.17 -28.62 -0.26
C GLY A 520 -3.50 -29.24 1.10
N LEU A 521 -2.88 -28.76 2.18
CA LEU A 521 -3.23 -29.20 3.53
C LEU A 521 -4.45 -28.41 4.02
N SER A 522 -5.56 -29.10 4.29
CA SER A 522 -6.65 -28.48 5.05
C SER A 522 -6.17 -28.27 6.49
N LEU A 523 -5.94 -27.03 6.89
CA LEU A 523 -5.81 -26.69 8.31
C LEU A 523 -7.19 -26.88 8.95
N GLY A 524 -7.43 -28.06 9.51
CA GLY A 524 -8.42 -28.22 10.56
C GLY A 524 -7.81 -27.63 11.83
N LEU A 525 -8.12 -26.37 12.12
CA LEU A 525 -7.93 -25.74 13.42
C LEU A 525 -9.29 -25.23 13.90
#